data_AF-A0AAJ5V9T0-F1
#
_entry.id   AF-A0AAJ5V9T0-F1
#
_cell.length_a   1.000
_cell.length_b   1.000
_cell.length_c   1.000
_cell.angle_alpha   90.00
_cell.angle_beta   90.00
_cell.angle_gamma   90.00
#
_symmetry.space_group_name_H-M   'P 1'
#
loop_
_entity.id
_entity.type
_entity.pdbx_description
1 polymer ?
#
loop_
_entity_poly.entity_id
_entity_poly.type
_entity_poly.pdbx_seq_one_letter_code
_entity_poly.pdbx_strand_id
1 'polypeptide(L)'
;MFLAAGLILLVFILPTLAISVAVPSKELGLTNGIMLAFGVYFDHWGMGWATAVVSALIAAGALASVITWVAGPSKGVLAAAETGLLPPMLQKRNKAGVQSGILMLQGTIVTILAAIFIVVPNVSAAFVALIDMAAALYLIMYMLMFASAIVLRRKEPTVHRAYRVAALPLVAGVGFVACLAAFLLAFIPPDGFTAFSPAAYPWIVGAVIVILGGPPLLFYALRKPAWDRRPADGSLLSDAHPEAPVPPGPGPSTAAKNR
;
A
#
# COMPACT_ATOMS: atom_id res chain seq x y z
N MET A 1 10.50 -14.21 9.04
CA MET A 1 9.78 -14.17 7.75
C MET A 1 8.80 -15.34 7.60
N PHE A 2 9.23 -16.61 7.68
CA PHE A 2 8.32 -17.76 7.52
C PHE A 2 7.19 -17.84 8.56
N LEU A 3 7.46 -17.54 9.83
CA LEU A 3 6.42 -17.45 10.85
C LEU A 3 5.35 -16.40 10.49
N ALA A 4 5.78 -15.21 10.08
CA ALA A 4 4.88 -14.15 9.66
C ALA A 4 4.06 -14.58 8.43
N ALA A 5 4.67 -15.22 7.44
CA ALA A 5 3.95 -15.77 6.28
C ALA A 5 2.89 -16.79 6.70
N GLY A 6 3.22 -17.73 7.59
CA GLY A 6 2.27 -18.70 8.13
C GLY A 6 1.10 -18.04 8.87
N LEU A 7 1.39 -17.06 9.73
CA LEU A 7 0.36 -16.31 10.46
C LEU A 7 -0.55 -15.52 9.50
N ILE A 8 0.02 -14.85 8.50
CA ILE A 8 -0.73 -14.12 7.47
C ILE A 8 -1.68 -15.08 6.75
N LEU A 9 -1.19 -16.25 6.30
CA LEU A 9 -2.03 -17.24 5.64
C LEU A 9 -3.17 -17.72 6.53
N LEU A 10 -2.91 -18.00 7.81
CA LEU A 10 -3.95 -18.43 8.75
C LEU A 10 -5.02 -17.35 8.95
N VAL A 11 -4.60 -16.10 9.15
CA VAL A 11 -5.49 -14.96 9.37
C VAL A 11 -6.32 -14.62 8.13
N PHE A 12 -5.84 -14.90 6.91
CA PHE A 12 -6.61 -14.67 5.70
C PHE A 12 -7.45 -15.87 5.27
N ILE A 13 -6.94 -17.10 5.36
CA ILE A 13 -7.62 -18.29 4.86
C ILE A 13 -8.80 -18.67 5.75
N LEU A 14 -8.61 -18.72 7.08
CA LEU A 14 -9.66 -19.22 7.99
C LEU A 14 -10.92 -18.34 7.96
N PRO A 15 -10.84 -16.99 8.06
CA PRO A 15 -12.03 -16.16 7.98
C PRO A 15 -12.68 -16.19 6.60
N THR A 16 -11.89 -16.27 5.52
CA THR A 16 -12.44 -16.38 4.15
C THR A 16 -13.23 -17.66 3.96
N LEU A 17 -12.72 -18.79 4.47
CA LEU A 17 -13.45 -20.06 4.45
C LEU A 17 -14.73 -20.00 5.28
N ALA A 18 -14.69 -19.38 6.47
CA ALA A 18 -15.88 -19.20 7.29
C ALA A 18 -16.98 -18.42 6.56
N ILE A 19 -16.62 -17.29 5.94
CA ILE A 19 -17.54 -16.48 5.13
C ILE A 19 -18.09 -17.30 3.96
N SER A 20 -17.24 -18.05 3.25
CA SER A 20 -17.63 -18.86 2.10
C SER A 20 -18.59 -20.00 2.45
N VAL A 21 -18.54 -20.53 3.67
CA VAL A 21 -19.45 -21.59 4.13
C VAL A 21 -20.78 -21.00 4.61
N ALA A 22 -20.75 -19.83 5.26
CA ALA A 22 -21.94 -19.21 5.83
C ALA A 22 -22.82 -18.48 4.83
N VAL A 23 -22.22 -17.84 3.83
CA VAL A 23 -22.93 -16.92 2.93
C VAL A 23 -23.10 -17.55 1.54
N PRO A 24 -24.33 -17.64 1.01
CA PRO A 24 -24.56 -18.12 -0.35
C PRO A 24 -23.78 -17.32 -1.40
N SER A 25 -23.17 -17.99 -2.37
CA SER A 25 -22.34 -17.35 -3.42
C SER A 25 -23.08 -16.28 -4.23
N LYS A 26 -24.42 -16.33 -4.30
CA LYS A 26 -25.25 -15.34 -4.99
C LYS A 26 -25.41 -14.03 -4.22
N GLU A 27 -25.21 -14.04 -2.91
CA GLU A 27 -25.37 -12.88 -2.01
C GLU A 27 -24.03 -12.29 -1.57
N LEU A 28 -22.91 -12.95 -1.92
CA LEU A 28 -21.56 -12.51 -1.60
C LEU A 28 -21.17 -11.27 -2.42
N GLY A 29 -21.41 -10.08 -1.86
CA GLY A 29 -20.79 -8.83 -2.30
C GLY A 29 -19.41 -8.62 -1.67
N LEU A 30 -18.46 -8.05 -2.40
CA LEU A 30 -17.10 -7.82 -1.88
C LEU A 30 -17.04 -6.82 -0.71
N THR A 31 -17.96 -5.86 -0.66
CA THR A 31 -18.02 -4.85 0.41
C THR A 31 -18.87 -5.30 1.59
N ASN A 32 -19.89 -6.13 1.34
CA ASN A 32 -20.90 -6.46 2.34
C ASN A 32 -20.77 -7.91 2.86
N GLY A 33 -19.94 -8.75 2.24
CA GLY A 33 -19.85 -10.18 2.54
C GLY A 33 -19.44 -10.48 3.99
N ILE A 34 -18.50 -9.70 4.55
CA ILE A 34 -18.08 -9.84 5.95
C ILE A 34 -19.26 -9.56 6.91
N MET A 35 -20.00 -8.50 6.62
CA MET A 35 -21.14 -8.05 7.42
C MET A 35 -22.30 -9.05 7.36
N LEU A 36 -22.58 -9.57 6.17
CA LEU A 36 -23.59 -10.59 5.95
C LEU A 36 -23.23 -11.90 6.67
N ALA A 37 -21.96 -12.30 6.65
CA ALA A 37 -21.49 -13.46 7.41
C ALA A 37 -21.72 -13.28 8.92
N PHE A 38 -21.37 -12.13 9.49
CA PHE A 38 -21.65 -11.85 10.91
C PHE A 38 -23.14 -11.90 11.23
N GLY A 39 -24.00 -11.34 10.35
CA GLY A 39 -25.45 -11.44 10.49
C GLY A 39 -25.93 -12.89 10.57
N VAL A 40 -25.57 -13.71 9.58
CA VAL A 40 -25.94 -15.13 9.53
C VAL A 40 -25.49 -15.88 10.79
N TYR A 41 -24.25 -15.68 11.24
CA TYR A 41 -23.73 -16.36 12.44
C TYR A 41 -24.39 -15.89 13.74
N PHE A 42 -24.56 -14.58 13.91
CA PHE A 42 -25.15 -14.05 15.14
C PHE A 42 -26.65 -14.33 15.23
N ASP A 43 -27.37 -14.31 14.12
CA ASP A 43 -28.79 -14.67 14.08
C ASP A 43 -29.00 -16.14 14.43
N HIS A 44 -28.08 -17.03 14.01
CA HIS A 44 -28.11 -18.45 14.41
C HIS A 44 -28.05 -18.64 15.94
N TRP A 45 -27.39 -17.74 16.66
CA TRP A 45 -27.29 -17.77 18.13
C TRP A 45 -28.29 -16.82 18.83
N GLY A 46 -29.24 -16.23 18.09
CA GLY A 46 -30.22 -15.29 18.64
C GLY A 46 -29.61 -13.95 19.08
N MET A 47 -28.42 -13.59 18.59
CA MET A 47 -27.67 -12.39 18.96
C MET A 47 -27.56 -11.36 17.83
N GLY A 48 -28.61 -11.18 17.02
CA GLY A 48 -28.58 -10.26 15.86
C GLY A 48 -28.15 -8.81 16.17
N TRP A 49 -28.30 -8.36 17.42
CA TRP A 49 -27.79 -7.05 17.88
C TRP A 49 -26.25 -6.94 17.80
N ALA A 50 -25.53 -8.05 17.96
CA ALA A 50 -24.08 -8.10 17.95
C ALA A 50 -23.51 -7.73 16.58
N THR A 51 -24.26 -8.00 15.50
CA THR A 51 -23.92 -7.58 14.14
C THR A 51 -23.68 -6.08 14.09
N ALA A 52 -24.60 -5.26 14.59
CA ALA A 52 -24.48 -3.79 14.57
C ALA A 52 -23.26 -3.30 15.37
N VAL A 53 -22.97 -3.92 16.52
CA VAL A 53 -21.82 -3.55 17.35
C VAL A 53 -20.50 -3.88 16.65
N VAL A 54 -20.35 -5.10 16.12
CA VAL A 54 -19.15 -5.50 15.37
C VAL A 54 -18.96 -4.63 14.12
N SER A 55 -20.05 -4.29 13.44
CA SER A 55 -20.05 -3.37 12.29
C SER A 55 -19.46 -2.01 12.64
N ALA A 56 -19.90 -1.43 13.77
CA ALA A 56 -19.40 -0.15 14.24
C ALA A 56 -17.91 -0.22 14.61
N LEU A 57 -17.46 -1.32 15.23
CA LEU A 57 -16.06 -1.54 15.55
C LEU A 57 -15.19 -1.70 14.29
N ILE A 58 -15.67 -2.43 13.28
CA ILE A 58 -14.99 -2.56 11.98
C ILE A 58 -14.89 -1.20 11.29
N ALA A 59 -15.97 -0.42 11.28
CA ALA A 59 -15.97 0.92 10.71
C ALA A 59 -14.97 1.85 11.43
N ALA A 60 -14.93 1.83 12.76
CA ALA A 60 -13.97 2.58 13.55
C ALA A 60 -12.52 2.15 13.27
N GLY A 61 -12.27 0.84 13.16
CA GLY A 61 -10.97 0.29 12.79
C GLY A 61 -10.53 0.69 11.39
N ALA A 62 -11.44 0.67 10.42
CA ALA A 62 -11.17 1.12 9.05
C ALA A 62 -10.81 2.62 9.01
N LEU A 63 -11.53 3.47 9.74
CA LEU A 63 -11.21 4.89 9.85
C LEU A 63 -9.85 5.14 10.49
N ALA A 64 -9.54 4.44 11.59
CA ALA A 64 -8.23 4.52 12.24
C ALA A 64 -7.10 4.08 11.29
N SER A 65 -7.32 3.01 10.52
CA SER A 65 -6.36 2.56 9.50
C SER A 65 -6.13 3.65 8.44
N VAL A 66 -7.17 4.24 7.86
CA VAL A 66 -7.01 5.30 6.85
C VAL A 66 -6.18 6.47 7.39
N ILE A 67 -6.43 6.93 8.61
CA ILE A 67 -5.70 8.04 9.23
C ILE A 67 -4.19 7.73 9.35
N THR A 68 -3.84 6.52 9.77
CA THR A 68 -2.43 6.10 9.93
C THR A 68 -1.70 5.96 8.60
N TRP A 69 -2.40 5.51 7.55
CA TRP A 69 -1.82 5.32 6.21
C TRP A 69 -1.60 6.61 5.43
N VAL A 70 -2.24 7.73 5.77
CA VAL A 70 -2.03 9.00 5.06
C VAL A 70 -0.63 9.58 5.29
N ALA A 71 -0.12 9.48 6.53
CA ALA A 71 1.14 10.11 6.93
C ALA A 71 2.39 9.29 6.57
N GLY A 72 2.33 7.96 6.70
CA GLY A 72 3.49 7.07 6.57
C GLY A 72 4.17 7.13 5.19
N PRO A 73 3.48 6.72 4.10
CA PRO A 73 4.02 6.75 2.74
C PRO A 73 4.50 8.14 2.32
N SER A 74 3.76 9.17 2.71
CA SER A 74 4.08 10.57 2.39
C SER A 74 5.42 11.02 2.97
N LYS A 75 5.79 10.57 4.19
CA LYS A 75 7.13 10.81 4.76
C LYS A 75 8.22 10.11 3.96
N GLY A 76 8.01 8.86 3.55
CA GLY A 76 8.94 8.12 2.70
C GLY A 76 9.16 8.78 1.34
N VAL A 77 8.09 9.26 0.72
CA VAL A 77 8.16 10.04 -0.53
C VAL A 77 8.91 11.35 -0.32
N LEU A 78 8.69 12.05 0.80
CA LEU A 78 9.41 13.29 1.11
C LEU A 78 10.93 13.07 1.26
N ALA A 79 11.34 11.99 1.93
CA ALA A 79 12.76 11.65 2.06
C ALA A 79 13.42 11.44 0.68
N ALA A 80 12.74 10.77 -0.25
CA ALA A 80 13.20 10.66 -1.62
C ALA A 80 13.17 12.03 -2.35
N ALA A 81 12.14 12.83 -2.12
CA ALA A 81 11.95 14.13 -2.74
C ALA A 81 13.08 15.11 -2.44
N GLU A 82 13.60 15.10 -1.20
CA GLU A 82 14.67 15.98 -0.72
C GLU A 82 16.00 15.77 -1.44
N THR A 83 16.22 14.59 -2.02
CA THR A 83 17.38 14.29 -2.88
C THR A 83 17.28 14.93 -4.27
N GLY A 84 16.29 15.80 -4.51
CA GLY A 84 16.05 16.48 -5.78
C GLY A 84 15.24 15.68 -6.80
N LEU A 85 14.60 14.59 -6.37
CA LEU A 85 13.78 13.74 -7.25
C LEU A 85 12.39 14.30 -7.56
N LEU A 86 11.87 15.22 -6.74
CA LEU A 86 10.57 15.86 -6.96
C LEU A 86 10.71 17.40 -7.02
N PRO A 87 9.78 18.10 -7.69
CA PRO A 87 9.80 19.56 -7.73
C PRO A 87 9.64 20.22 -6.34
N PRO A 88 10.19 21.44 -6.15
CA PRO A 88 10.16 22.18 -4.87
C PRO A 88 8.77 22.39 -4.25
N MET A 89 7.71 22.36 -5.07
CA MET A 89 6.32 22.49 -4.62
C MET A 89 5.85 21.25 -3.83
N LEU A 90 6.28 20.06 -4.21
CA LEU A 90 5.92 18.80 -3.53
C LEU A 90 6.76 18.58 -2.27
N GLN A 91 7.95 19.18 -2.21
CA GLN A 91 8.81 19.16 -1.02
C GLN A 91 8.38 20.16 0.08
N LYS A 92 7.24 20.85 -0.06
CA LYS A 92 6.78 21.84 0.92
C LYS A 92 6.30 21.17 2.21
N ARG A 93 6.70 21.74 3.34
CA ARG A 93 6.21 21.41 4.68
C ARG A 93 5.40 22.57 5.25
N ASN A 94 4.43 22.29 6.13
CA ASN A 94 3.72 23.32 6.89
C ASN A 94 4.50 23.69 8.17
N LYS A 95 3.95 24.60 8.98
CA LYS A 95 4.56 25.05 10.24
C LYS A 95 4.77 23.93 11.27
N ALA A 96 4.00 22.84 11.19
CA ALA A 96 4.10 21.67 12.05
C ALA A 96 5.04 20.59 11.48
N GLY A 97 5.82 20.89 10.43
CA GLY A 97 6.74 19.95 9.80
C GLY A 97 6.07 18.89 8.92
N VAL A 98 4.76 18.96 8.69
CA VAL A 98 4.01 18.00 7.88
C VAL A 98 4.17 18.31 6.39
N GLN A 99 4.42 17.29 5.57
CA GLN A 99 4.62 17.31 4.11
C GLN A 99 3.36 17.72 3.31
N SER A 100 2.89 18.95 3.51
CA SER A 100 1.65 19.46 2.92
C SER A 100 1.63 19.41 1.39
N GLY A 101 2.78 19.58 0.71
CA GLY A 101 2.84 19.50 -0.75
C GLY A 101 2.39 18.13 -1.30
N ILE A 102 2.96 17.05 -0.75
CA ILE A 102 2.60 15.67 -1.10
C ILE A 102 1.18 15.34 -0.61
N LEU A 103 0.83 15.75 0.62
CA LEU A 103 -0.48 15.45 1.20
C LEU A 103 -1.64 16.05 0.41
N MET A 104 -1.49 17.31 -0.03
CA MET A 104 -2.50 17.99 -0.84
C MET A 104 -2.65 17.33 -2.22
N LEU A 105 -1.54 16.92 -2.84
CA LEU A 105 -1.58 16.24 -4.13
C LEU A 105 -2.30 14.89 -4.02
N GLN A 106 -1.88 14.00 -3.10
CA GLN A 106 -2.56 12.72 -2.93
C GLN A 106 -4.02 12.89 -2.52
N GLY A 107 -4.33 13.86 -1.66
CA GLY A 107 -5.70 14.14 -1.21
C GLY A 107 -6.59 14.57 -2.37
N THR A 108 -6.06 15.39 -3.27
CA THR A 108 -6.76 15.79 -4.50
C THR A 108 -7.02 14.60 -5.41
N ILE A 109 -6.01 13.74 -5.64
CA ILE A 109 -6.15 12.53 -6.46
C ILE A 109 -7.20 11.59 -5.86
N VAL A 110 -7.12 11.31 -4.56
CA VAL A 110 -8.08 10.44 -3.85
C VAL A 110 -9.49 11.03 -3.89
N THR A 111 -9.65 12.35 -3.77
CA THR A 111 -10.97 13.01 -3.86
C THR A 111 -11.57 12.87 -5.26
N ILE A 112 -10.77 13.05 -6.32
CA ILE A 112 -11.22 12.86 -7.71
C ILE A 112 -11.61 11.41 -7.95
N LEU A 113 -10.80 10.45 -7.51
CA LEU A 113 -11.11 9.02 -7.64
C LEU A 113 -12.36 8.64 -6.83
N ALA A 114 -12.54 9.21 -5.64
CA ALA A 114 -13.74 9.00 -4.83
C ALA A 114 -15.00 9.55 -5.50
N ALA A 115 -14.91 10.68 -6.21
CA ALA A 115 -16.04 11.27 -6.93
C ALA A 115 -16.59 10.34 -8.03
N ILE A 116 -15.78 9.44 -8.59
CA ILE A 116 -16.22 8.45 -9.58
C ILE A 116 -17.30 7.53 -8.99
N PHE A 117 -17.25 7.22 -7.69
CA PHE A 117 -18.25 6.38 -7.04
C PHE A 117 -19.65 7.00 -6.99
N ILE A 118 -19.78 8.32 -7.19
CA ILE A 118 -21.09 8.99 -7.23
C ILE A 118 -21.88 8.59 -8.49
N VAL A 119 -21.19 8.27 -9.59
CA VAL A 119 -21.81 8.02 -10.90
C VAL A 119 -21.86 6.55 -11.29
N VAL A 120 -21.16 5.67 -10.57
CA VAL A 120 -21.13 4.24 -10.90
C VAL A 120 -22.22 3.46 -10.13
N PRO A 121 -23.17 2.81 -10.82
CA PRO A 121 -24.27 2.10 -10.16
C PRO A 121 -23.81 0.89 -9.32
N ASN A 122 -22.77 0.19 -9.76
CA ASN A 122 -22.21 -0.97 -9.06
C ASN A 122 -20.93 -0.59 -8.30
N VAL A 123 -21.11 -0.13 -7.06
CA VAL A 123 -20.01 0.29 -6.17
C VAL A 123 -19.03 -0.85 -5.89
N SER A 124 -19.51 -2.10 -5.74
CA SER A 124 -18.66 -3.26 -5.47
C SER A 124 -17.71 -3.55 -6.63
N ALA A 125 -18.24 -3.60 -7.87
CA ALA A 125 -17.41 -3.83 -9.04
C ALA A 125 -16.44 -2.65 -9.31
N ALA A 126 -16.89 -1.41 -9.08
CA ALA A 126 -16.04 -0.23 -9.17
C ALA A 126 -14.87 -0.27 -8.17
N PHE A 127 -15.16 -0.69 -6.94
CA PHE A 127 -14.17 -0.83 -5.88
C PHE A 127 -13.10 -1.86 -6.24
N VAL A 128 -13.50 -3.03 -6.76
CA VAL A 128 -12.55 -4.05 -7.24
C VAL A 128 -11.69 -3.52 -8.37
N ALA A 129 -12.31 -2.89 -9.37
CA ALA A 129 -11.58 -2.32 -10.50
C ALA A 129 -10.52 -1.30 -10.05
N LEU A 130 -10.83 -0.46 -9.06
CA LEU A 130 -9.87 0.50 -8.51
C LEU A 130 -8.73 -0.17 -7.73
N ILE A 131 -9.03 -1.21 -6.95
CA ILE A 131 -8.01 -2.02 -6.28
C ILE A 131 -7.09 -2.68 -7.32
N ASP A 132 -7.65 -3.25 -8.37
CA ASP A 132 -6.87 -3.92 -9.42
C ASP A 132 -5.96 -2.95 -10.17
N MET A 133 -6.46 -1.74 -10.50
CA MET A 133 -5.65 -0.69 -11.11
C MET A 133 -4.51 -0.22 -10.19
N ALA A 134 -4.78 -0.06 -8.89
CA ALA A 134 -3.77 0.30 -7.90
C ALA A 134 -2.74 -0.83 -7.71
N ALA A 135 -3.19 -2.09 -7.67
CA ALA A 135 -2.35 -3.26 -7.61
C ALA A 135 -1.46 -3.37 -8.86
N ALA A 136 -2.00 -3.10 -10.06
CA ALA A 136 -1.24 -3.12 -11.30
C ALA A 136 -0.06 -2.14 -11.27
N LEU A 137 -0.28 -0.90 -10.81
CA LEU A 137 0.78 0.09 -10.59
C LEU A 137 1.85 -0.43 -9.62
N TYR A 138 1.44 -1.08 -8.53
CA TYR A 138 2.36 -1.61 -7.52
C TYR A 138 3.16 -2.81 -8.04
N LEU A 139 2.54 -3.66 -8.86
CA LEU A 139 3.18 -4.81 -9.48
C LEU A 139 4.28 -4.42 -10.47
N ILE A 140 4.16 -3.27 -11.16
CA ILE A 140 5.26 -2.74 -11.98
C ILE A 140 6.50 -2.52 -11.13
N MET A 141 6.36 -1.90 -9.96
CA MET A 141 7.48 -1.67 -9.05
C MET A 141 8.07 -2.98 -8.53
N TYR A 142 7.24 -3.98 -8.21
CA TYR A 142 7.73 -5.30 -7.81
C TYR A 142 8.48 -6.02 -8.93
N MET A 143 7.98 -5.96 -10.17
CA MET A 143 8.67 -6.52 -11.34
C MET A 143 10.05 -5.85 -11.51
N LEU A 144 10.13 -4.52 -11.43
CA LEU A 144 11.40 -3.78 -11.48
C LEU A 144 12.33 -4.18 -10.32
N MET A 145 11.80 -4.36 -9.11
CA MET A 145 12.56 -4.78 -7.94
C MET A 145 13.15 -6.19 -8.11
N PHE A 146 12.35 -7.17 -8.54
CA PHE A 146 12.83 -8.54 -8.79
C PHE A 146 13.88 -8.59 -9.91
N ALA A 147 13.64 -7.87 -11.01
CA ALA A 147 14.61 -7.75 -12.09
C ALA A 147 15.92 -7.11 -11.61
N SER A 148 15.82 -6.02 -10.83
CA SER A 148 16.97 -5.32 -10.27
C SER A 148 17.78 -6.20 -9.32
N ALA A 149 17.14 -7.05 -8.51
CA ALA A 149 17.84 -7.97 -7.62
C ALA A 149 18.70 -9.00 -8.38
N ILE A 150 18.19 -9.53 -9.50
CA ILE A 150 18.94 -10.44 -10.38
C ILE A 150 20.11 -9.70 -11.04
N VAL A 151 19.85 -8.51 -11.57
CA VAL A 151 20.88 -7.67 -12.23
C VAL A 151 21.98 -7.30 -11.24
N LEU A 152 21.63 -6.87 -10.02
CA LEU A 152 22.59 -6.48 -8.98
C LEU A 152 23.49 -7.66 -8.57
N ARG A 153 22.94 -8.88 -8.51
CA ARG A 153 23.75 -10.08 -8.19
C ARG A 153 24.76 -10.42 -9.30
N ARG A 154 24.45 -10.08 -10.55
CA ARG A 154 25.34 -10.30 -11.70
C ARG A 154 26.38 -9.18 -11.86
N LYS A 155 25.97 -7.92 -11.73
CA LYS A 155 26.82 -6.74 -11.96
C LYS A 155 27.75 -6.41 -10.80
N GLU A 156 27.26 -6.56 -9.57
CA GLU A 156 28.00 -6.18 -8.36
C GLU A 156 28.17 -7.39 -7.42
N PRO A 157 28.91 -8.44 -7.82
CA PRO A 157 29.02 -9.66 -7.03
C PRO A 157 29.77 -9.44 -5.71
N THR A 158 30.70 -8.49 -5.67
CA THR A 158 31.64 -8.26 -4.55
C THR A 158 31.09 -7.40 -3.41
N VAL A 159 29.93 -6.74 -3.58
CA VAL A 159 29.33 -5.93 -2.50
C VAL A 159 29.00 -6.78 -1.27
N HIS A 160 29.34 -6.25 -0.10
CA HIS A 160 29.04 -6.89 1.19
C HIS A 160 27.52 -6.97 1.38
N ARG A 161 27.03 -8.15 1.79
CA ARG A 161 25.59 -8.42 1.97
C ARG A 161 25.39 -9.07 3.32
N ALA A 162 24.78 -8.34 4.24
CA ALA A 162 24.42 -8.84 5.57
C ALA A 162 23.44 -10.04 5.48
N TYR A 163 22.62 -10.08 4.43
CA TYR A 163 21.68 -11.17 4.17
C TYR A 163 21.82 -11.68 2.73
N ARG A 164 21.78 -13.01 2.53
CA ARG A 164 21.90 -13.66 1.23
C ARG A 164 20.79 -14.68 1.03
N VAL A 165 20.13 -14.60 -0.12
CA VAL A 165 19.10 -15.56 -0.55
C VAL A 165 19.74 -16.65 -1.41
N ALA A 166 19.50 -17.91 -1.05
CA ALA A 166 19.85 -19.06 -1.89
C ALA A 166 19.02 -19.05 -3.17
N ALA A 167 19.61 -19.45 -4.30
CA ALA A 167 18.92 -19.52 -5.59
C ALA A 167 18.14 -18.23 -5.99
N LEU A 168 18.72 -17.04 -5.73
CA LEU A 168 18.05 -15.76 -6.04
C LEU A 168 17.46 -15.67 -7.46
N PRO A 169 18.11 -16.13 -8.54
CA PRO A 169 17.50 -16.08 -9.87
C PRO A 169 16.19 -16.88 -9.96
N LEU A 170 16.09 -18.02 -9.27
CA LEU A 170 14.86 -18.81 -9.21
C LEU A 170 13.80 -18.09 -8.38
N VAL A 171 14.15 -17.66 -7.16
CA VAL A 171 13.21 -16.98 -6.25
C VAL A 171 12.67 -15.68 -6.85
N ALA A 172 13.55 -14.84 -7.38
CA ALA A 172 13.18 -13.60 -8.03
C ALA A 172 12.48 -13.84 -9.38
N GLY A 173 12.85 -14.89 -10.12
CA GLY A 173 12.18 -15.29 -11.36
C GLY A 173 10.73 -15.71 -11.13
N VAL A 174 10.48 -16.56 -10.14
CA VAL A 174 9.11 -16.97 -9.74
C VAL A 174 8.31 -15.75 -9.28
N GLY A 175 8.89 -14.88 -8.44
CA GLY A 175 8.24 -13.64 -8.02
C GLY A 175 7.89 -12.72 -9.18
N PHE A 176 8.81 -12.55 -10.13
CA PHE A 176 8.58 -11.74 -11.33
C PHE A 176 7.43 -12.30 -12.19
N VAL A 177 7.44 -13.61 -12.47
CA VAL A 177 6.40 -14.26 -13.28
C VAL A 177 5.04 -14.18 -12.59
N ALA A 178 4.98 -14.37 -11.28
CA ALA A 178 3.75 -14.20 -10.51
C ALA A 178 3.21 -12.77 -10.57
N CYS A 179 4.09 -11.76 -10.41
CA CYS A 179 3.70 -10.36 -10.55
C CYS A 179 3.23 -10.03 -11.97
N LEU A 180 3.89 -10.57 -13.01
CA LEU A 180 3.50 -10.39 -14.39
C LEU A 180 2.12 -10.98 -14.67
N ALA A 181 1.86 -12.20 -14.19
CA ALA A 181 0.56 -12.85 -14.34
C ALA A 181 -0.55 -12.01 -13.67
N ALA A 182 -0.34 -11.59 -12.41
CA ALA A 182 -1.29 -10.75 -11.70
C ALA A 182 -1.50 -9.38 -12.40
N PHE A 183 -0.43 -8.80 -12.95
CA PHE A 183 -0.50 -7.55 -13.70
C PHE A 183 -1.36 -7.69 -14.95
N LEU A 184 -1.21 -8.79 -15.71
CA LEU A 184 -2.04 -9.05 -16.89
C LEU A 184 -3.51 -9.28 -16.52
N LEU A 185 -3.78 -9.94 -15.40
CA LEU A 185 -5.15 -10.15 -14.92
C LEU A 185 -5.85 -8.84 -14.57
N ALA A 186 -5.12 -7.82 -14.09
CA ALA A 186 -5.71 -6.50 -13.79
C ALA A 186 -6.26 -5.75 -15.02
N PHE A 187 -5.95 -6.21 -16.25
CA PHE A 187 -6.55 -5.66 -17.48
C PHE A 187 -7.87 -6.34 -17.85
N ILE A 188 -8.30 -7.35 -17.09
CA ILE A 188 -9.57 -8.04 -17.29
C ILE A 188 -10.61 -7.40 -16.35
N PRO A 189 -11.73 -6.86 -16.87
CA PRO A 189 -12.74 -6.24 -16.03
C PRO A 189 -13.36 -7.25 -15.06
N PRO A 190 -13.63 -6.86 -13.80
CA PRO A 190 -14.31 -7.74 -12.87
C PRO A 190 -15.77 -7.96 -13.29
N ASP A 191 -16.32 -9.12 -12.91
CA ASP A 191 -17.70 -9.46 -13.21
C ASP A 191 -18.68 -8.40 -12.67
N GLY A 192 -19.63 -7.99 -13.50
CA GLY A 192 -20.61 -6.96 -13.16
C GLY A 192 -20.08 -5.52 -13.19
N PHE A 193 -18.86 -5.29 -13.67
CA PHE A 193 -18.37 -3.93 -13.93
C PHE A 193 -19.00 -3.36 -15.21
N THR A 194 -19.81 -2.31 -15.05
CA THR A 194 -20.58 -1.70 -16.15
C THR A 194 -20.21 -0.24 -16.42
N ALA A 195 -19.25 0.34 -15.70
CA ALA A 195 -18.89 1.75 -15.88
C ALA A 195 -18.28 2.02 -17.27
N PHE A 196 -17.60 1.03 -17.85
CA PHE A 196 -17.00 1.10 -19.19
C PHE A 196 -17.27 -0.20 -19.96
N SER A 197 -17.19 -0.14 -21.29
CA SER A 197 -17.31 -1.35 -22.11
C SER A 197 -16.12 -2.29 -21.87
N PRO A 198 -16.30 -3.62 -21.99
CA PRO A 198 -15.20 -4.57 -21.84
C PRO A 198 -14.02 -4.31 -22.80
N ALA A 199 -14.30 -3.78 -23.99
CA ALA A 199 -13.26 -3.41 -24.95
C ALA A 199 -12.50 -2.12 -24.56
N ALA A 200 -13.15 -1.18 -23.85
CA ALA A 200 -12.51 0.06 -23.39
C ALA A 200 -11.72 -0.13 -22.08
N TYR A 201 -12.11 -1.09 -21.24
CA TYR A 201 -11.52 -1.30 -19.91
C TYR A 201 -9.98 -1.42 -19.92
N PRO A 202 -9.35 -2.27 -20.76
CA PRO A 202 -7.89 -2.41 -20.76
C PRO A 202 -7.16 -1.10 -21.10
N TRP A 203 -7.73 -0.29 -22.00
CA TRP A 203 -7.18 1.02 -22.38
C TRP A 203 -7.27 2.03 -21.24
N ILE A 204 -8.35 1.98 -20.47
CA ILE A 204 -8.54 2.83 -19.30
C ILE A 204 -7.54 2.43 -18.20
N VAL A 205 -7.38 1.14 -17.92
CA VAL A 205 -6.38 0.63 -16.98
C VAL A 205 -4.98 1.09 -17.42
N GLY A 206 -4.63 0.92 -18.70
CA GLY A 206 -3.36 1.38 -19.26
C GLY A 206 -3.17 2.90 -19.12
N ALA A 207 -4.21 3.69 -19.39
CA ALA A 207 -4.18 5.15 -19.22
C ALA A 207 -3.97 5.54 -17.75
N VAL A 208 -4.66 4.92 -16.80
CA VAL A 208 -4.48 5.15 -15.36
C VAL A 208 -3.06 4.82 -14.93
N ILE A 209 -2.51 3.69 -15.39
CA ILE A 209 -1.13 3.29 -15.11
C ILE A 209 -0.14 4.35 -15.61
N VAL A 210 -0.31 4.85 -16.83
CA VAL A 210 0.57 5.87 -17.42
C VAL A 210 0.42 7.21 -16.70
N ILE A 211 -0.81 7.65 -16.43
CA ILE A 211 -1.09 8.94 -15.80
C ILE A 211 -0.58 8.99 -14.36
N LEU A 212 -0.74 7.91 -13.59
CA LEU A 212 -0.34 7.86 -12.19
C LEU A 212 1.11 7.39 -11.99
N GLY A 213 1.60 6.48 -12.84
CA GLY A 213 2.96 5.93 -12.76
C GLY A 213 4.02 6.71 -13.55
N GLY A 214 3.61 7.52 -14.53
CA GLY A 214 4.50 8.34 -15.34
C GLY A 214 5.15 9.53 -14.62
N PRO A 215 4.46 10.29 -13.75
CA PRO A 215 5.01 11.50 -13.13
C PRO A 215 6.35 11.30 -12.40
N PRO A 216 6.58 10.24 -11.59
CA PRO A 216 7.89 9.99 -10.99
C PRO A 216 9.03 9.86 -12.01
N LEU A 217 8.78 9.19 -13.14
CA LEU A 217 9.75 9.03 -14.22
C LEU A 217 10.01 10.35 -14.95
N LEU A 218 8.96 11.15 -15.16
CA LEU A 218 9.07 12.47 -15.75
C LEU A 218 9.87 13.43 -14.85
N PHE A 219 9.59 13.43 -13.54
CA PHE A 219 10.34 14.24 -12.59
C PHE A 219 11.80 13.82 -12.51
N TYR A 220 12.09 12.51 -12.58
CA TYR A 220 13.46 12.02 -12.66
C TYR A 220 14.19 12.55 -13.92
N ALA A 221 13.53 12.54 -15.07
CA ALA A 221 14.10 13.03 -16.33
C ALA A 221 14.29 14.56 -16.35
N LEU A 222 13.37 15.31 -15.72
CA LEU A 222 13.37 16.77 -15.67
C LEU A 222 14.05 17.36 -14.43
N ARG A 223 14.70 16.52 -13.60
CA ARG A 223 15.28 16.95 -12.32
C ARG A 223 16.30 18.06 -12.53
N LYS A 224 16.23 19.09 -11.69
CA LYS A 224 17.18 20.21 -11.70
C LYS A 224 18.07 20.14 -10.46
N PRO A 225 19.36 20.53 -10.54
CA PRO A 225 20.22 20.58 -9.35
C PRO A 225 19.62 21.42 -8.21
N ALA A 226 18.90 22.49 -8.55
CA ALA A 226 18.20 23.36 -7.59
C ALA A 226 17.02 22.70 -6.85
N TRP A 227 16.64 21.47 -7.20
CA TRP A 227 15.61 20.72 -6.49
C TRP A 227 16.19 19.94 -5.30
N ASP A 228 17.50 19.71 -5.26
CA ASP A 228 18.16 19.07 -4.12
C ASP A 228 18.12 20.04 -2.94
N ARG A 229 17.57 19.58 -1.82
CA ARG A 229 17.41 20.37 -0.60
C ARG A 229 18.20 19.82 0.58
N ARG A 230 19.04 18.81 0.36
CA ARG A 230 19.89 18.27 1.43
C ARG A 230 20.86 19.35 1.93
N PRO A 231 21.11 19.45 3.24
CA PRO A 231 22.17 20.29 3.76
C PRO A 231 23.54 19.83 3.25
N ALA A 232 24.55 20.70 3.37
CA ALA A 232 25.90 20.44 2.85
C ALA A 232 26.59 19.19 3.46
N ASP A 233 26.10 18.71 4.61
CA ASP A 233 26.57 17.48 5.26
C ASP A 233 25.94 16.20 4.68
N GLY A 234 25.00 16.32 3.73
CA GLY A 234 24.32 15.22 3.07
C GLY A 234 23.22 14.54 3.90
N SER A 235 22.89 15.06 5.07
CA SER A 235 21.77 14.58 5.90
C SER A 235 20.42 14.84 5.21
N LEU A 236 19.38 14.11 5.58
CA LEU A 236 18.03 14.44 5.13
C LEU A 236 17.46 15.56 6.01
N LEU A 237 16.70 16.50 5.43
CA LEU A 237 16.01 17.51 6.23
C LEU A 237 14.92 16.89 7.12
N SER A 238 14.53 15.63 6.86
CA SER A 238 13.73 14.82 7.78
C SER A 238 14.42 14.55 9.11
N ASP A 239 15.75 14.50 9.14
CA ASP A 239 16.53 14.10 10.32
C ASP A 239 16.79 15.30 11.25
N ALA A 240 16.67 16.53 10.71
CA ALA A 240 16.90 17.78 11.43
C ALA A 240 15.77 18.20 12.39
N HIS A 241 14.60 17.56 12.32
CA HIS A 241 13.53 17.72 13.31
C HIS A 241 13.40 16.43 14.12
N PRO A 242 14.12 16.30 15.26
CA PRO A 242 14.04 15.11 16.08
C PRO A 242 12.59 14.88 16.52
N GLU A 243 12.15 13.62 16.40
CA GLU A 243 11.07 13.13 17.25
C GLU A 243 11.38 13.53 18.70
N ALA A 244 10.35 13.96 19.45
CA ALA A 244 10.51 14.39 20.83
C ALA A 244 11.39 13.38 21.60
N PRO A 245 12.36 13.84 22.40
CA PRO A 245 13.34 12.95 23.01
C PRO A 245 12.65 11.83 23.77
N VAL A 246 12.98 10.58 23.42
CA VAL A 246 12.59 9.43 24.21
C VAL A 246 13.18 9.63 25.61
N PRO A 247 12.37 9.68 26.69
CA PRO A 247 12.90 9.84 28.03
C PRO A 247 13.89 8.70 28.29
N PRO A 248 15.05 8.97 28.93
CA PRO A 248 16.04 7.95 29.20
C PRO A 248 15.38 6.79 29.95
N GLY A 249 15.44 5.60 29.36
CA GLY A 249 14.99 4.38 30.03
C GLY A 249 15.74 4.20 31.35
N PRO A 250 15.15 3.51 32.33
CA PRO A 250 15.80 3.30 33.62
C PRO A 250 17.17 2.64 33.39
N GLY A 251 18.22 3.33 33.81
CA GLY A 251 19.60 2.84 33.69
C GLY A 251 19.80 1.52 34.40
N PRO A 252 20.81 0.72 34.01
CA PRO A 252 21.05 -0.59 34.60
C PRO A 252 21.26 -0.45 36.11
N SER A 253 20.39 -1.13 36.87
CA SER A 253 20.51 -1.28 38.33
C SER A 253 21.88 -1.87 38.65
N THR A 254 22.75 -1.07 39.27
CA THR A 254 23.99 -1.53 39.86
C THR A 254 23.65 -2.45 41.03
N ALA A 255 23.51 -3.75 40.75
CA ALA A 255 23.52 -4.77 41.77
C ALA A 255 24.88 -4.68 42.52
N ALA A 256 24.79 -4.23 43.77
CA ALA A 256 25.90 -4.17 44.69
C ALA A 256 26.56 -5.56 44.80
N LYS A 257 27.84 -5.64 44.43
CA LYS A 257 28.74 -6.70 44.90
C LYS A 257 29.01 -6.43 46.39
N ASN A 258 28.24 -7.08 47.26
CA ASN A 258 28.66 -7.27 48.64
C ASN A 258 29.48 -8.56 48.74
N ARG A 259 30.60 -8.41 49.44
CA ARG A 259 31.47 -9.48 49.93
C ARG A 259 30.75 -10.41 50.90
#